data_AF-A0A8T5U8B1-F1
#
_entry.id   AF-A0A8T5U8B1-F1
#
_cell.length_a   1.000
_cell.length_b   1.000
_cell.length_c   1.000
_cell.angle_alpha   90.00
_cell.angle_beta   90.00
_cell.angle_gamma   90.00
#
_symmetry.space_group_name_H-M   'P 1'
#
loop_
_entity.id
_entity.type
_entity.pdbx_description
1 polymer ?
#
loop_
_entity_poly.entity_id
_entity_poly.type
_entity_poly.pdbx_seq_one_letter_code
_entity_poly.pdbx_strand_id
1 'polypeptide(L)'
;MLLITNSEEDKCQFYVKNEIIYIIYGKFPDKKGKYFLEQMSNFYGELVRGKDINNLDILEKDEIDRKFEAQIRAIINKYIQLQDVFSDQEIPFIEDTLRIDYLGLSSMSIGVISLLLGPELGVKFPGETESPEEEKEMIESLLTAKIEAIAANTLGNTGAYPRWIAVKLGFQNYRFLTFKKYKNDYFLYLLSEGNLEKLDIVEDYLDPYIEHVVDKTFSGTLKPFNRLKNTLAELLSTKRFFQ
;
A
#
# COMPACT_ATOMS: atom_id res chain seq x y z
N MET A 1 -16.80 14.84 -12.18
CA MET A 1 -17.89 13.85 -12.18
C MET A 1 -17.45 12.65 -13.03
N LEU A 2 -16.78 11.69 -12.41
CA LEU A 2 -16.41 10.41 -13.04
C LEU A 2 -17.62 9.50 -12.90
N LEU A 3 -18.35 9.31 -13.99
CA LEU A 3 -19.43 8.32 -14.06
C LEU A 3 -18.79 6.93 -14.09
N ILE A 4 -18.75 6.29 -12.93
CA ILE A 4 -18.53 4.86 -12.79
C ILE A 4 -19.77 4.17 -13.34
N THR A 5 -19.69 3.61 -14.53
CA THR A 5 -20.67 2.64 -15.01
C THR A 5 -20.12 1.24 -14.76
N ASN A 6 -20.33 0.75 -13.54
CA ASN A 6 -20.40 -0.69 -13.28
C ASN A 6 -21.73 -1.20 -13.86
N SER A 7 -21.68 -1.79 -15.05
CA SER A 7 -22.76 -2.63 -15.59
C SER A 7 -22.15 -3.69 -16.49
N GLU A 8 -21.85 -4.85 -15.90
CA GLU A 8 -21.33 -6.05 -16.57
C GLU A 8 -22.44 -6.84 -17.27
N GLU A 9 -23.17 -6.22 -18.19
CA GLU A 9 -24.01 -6.98 -19.12
C GLU A 9 -23.18 -7.37 -20.34
N ASP A 10 -23.41 -8.57 -20.86
CA ASP A 10 -22.82 -9.00 -22.12
C ASP A 10 -23.33 -8.08 -23.23
N LYS A 11 -22.40 -7.51 -23.99
CA LYS A 11 -22.71 -6.62 -25.11
C LYS A 11 -22.29 -7.25 -26.42
N CYS A 12 -23.12 -7.08 -27.44
CA CYS A 12 -22.77 -7.33 -28.83
C CYS A 12 -22.62 -6.00 -29.55
N GLN A 13 -21.47 -5.75 -30.16
CA GLN A 13 -21.26 -4.60 -31.03
C GLN A 13 -20.86 -5.10 -32.41
N PHE A 14 -21.39 -4.46 -33.45
CA PHE A 14 -21.03 -4.76 -34.83
C PHE A 14 -20.69 -3.48 -35.59
N TYR A 15 -19.83 -3.65 -36.59
CA TYR A 15 -19.36 -2.59 -37.47
C TYR A 15 -19.33 -3.12 -38.89
N VAL A 16 -19.89 -2.38 -39.85
CA VAL A 16 -19.92 -2.77 -41.25
C VAL A 16 -19.01 -1.84 -42.05
N LYS A 17 -18.08 -2.40 -42.81
CA LYS A 17 -17.19 -1.66 -43.70
C LYS A 17 -16.88 -2.49 -44.93
N ASN A 18 -16.98 -1.89 -46.12
CA ASN A 18 -16.69 -2.55 -47.40
C ASN A 18 -17.42 -3.90 -47.56
N GLU A 19 -18.74 -3.91 -47.28
CA GLU A 19 -19.61 -5.10 -47.37
C GLU A 19 -19.25 -6.26 -46.41
N ILE A 20 -18.29 -6.07 -45.51
CA ILE A 20 -17.93 -7.03 -44.46
C ILE A 20 -18.52 -6.58 -43.12
N ILE A 21 -19.08 -7.53 -42.38
CA ILE A 21 -19.61 -7.32 -41.03
C ILE A 21 -18.58 -7.82 -40.00
N TYR A 22 -18.11 -6.92 -39.14
CA TYR A 22 -17.24 -7.23 -38.00
C TYR A 22 -18.09 -7.27 -36.74
N ILE A 23 -17.93 -8.31 -35.92
CA ILE A 23 -18.74 -8.53 -34.71
C ILE A 23 -17.81 -8.81 -33.53
N ILE A 24 -18.11 -8.20 -32.39
CA ILE A 24 -17.50 -8.52 -31.09
C ILE A 24 -18.60 -8.73 -30.03
N TYR A 25 -18.45 -9.78 -29.24
CA TYR A 25 -19.38 -10.17 -28.18
C TYR A 25 -18.62 -10.36 -26.85
N GLY A 26 -19.17 -9.84 -25.75
CA GLY A 26 -18.66 -10.05 -24.40
C GLY A 26 -18.80 -8.84 -23.48
N LYS A 27 -18.07 -8.87 -22.36
CA LYS A 27 -18.08 -7.79 -21.36
C LYS A 27 -16.95 -6.80 -21.61
N PHE A 28 -17.27 -5.62 -22.14
CA PHE A 28 -16.29 -4.56 -22.33
C PHE A 28 -16.94 -3.17 -22.35
N PRO A 29 -16.21 -2.12 -21.88
CA PRO A 29 -16.59 -0.73 -22.11
C PRO A 29 -16.78 -0.37 -23.59
N ASP A 30 -17.77 0.47 -23.91
CA ASP A 30 -18.18 0.73 -25.29
C ASP A 30 -17.06 1.32 -26.16
N LYS A 31 -16.20 2.18 -25.59
CA LYS A 31 -15.04 2.74 -26.31
C LYS A 31 -14.06 1.64 -26.75
N LYS A 32 -13.93 0.58 -25.95
CA LYS A 32 -13.02 -0.54 -26.24
C LYS A 32 -13.57 -1.43 -27.34
N GLY A 33 -14.86 -1.74 -27.31
CA GLY A 33 -15.51 -2.51 -28.39
C GLY A 33 -15.35 -1.83 -29.76
N LYS A 34 -15.55 -0.52 -29.82
CA LYS A 34 -15.31 0.28 -31.05
C LYS A 34 -13.85 0.21 -31.52
N TYR A 35 -12.89 0.34 -30.61
CA TYR A 35 -11.47 0.22 -30.94
C TYR A 35 -11.13 -1.15 -31.53
N PHE A 36 -11.60 -2.25 -30.92
CA PHE A 36 -11.37 -3.60 -31.44
C PHE A 36 -11.98 -3.79 -32.83
N LEU A 37 -13.22 -3.33 -33.04
CA LEU A 37 -13.88 -3.41 -34.34
C LEU A 37 -13.12 -2.63 -35.44
N GLU A 38 -12.55 -1.47 -35.10
CA GLU A 38 -11.73 -0.69 -36.02
C GLU A 38 -10.42 -1.41 -36.36
N GLN A 39 -9.74 -1.98 -35.36
CA GLN A 39 -8.53 -2.77 -35.57
C GLN A 39 -8.82 -4.02 -36.44
N MET A 40 -9.87 -4.78 -36.12
CA MET A 40 -10.33 -5.92 -36.92
C MET A 40 -10.58 -5.52 -38.37
N SER A 41 -11.24 -4.39 -38.58
CA SER A 41 -11.56 -3.91 -39.92
C SER A 41 -10.32 -3.49 -40.71
N ASN A 42 -9.37 -2.79 -40.08
CA ASN A 42 -8.14 -2.40 -40.74
C ASN A 42 -7.29 -3.61 -41.13
N PHE A 43 -7.09 -4.57 -40.21
CA PHE A 43 -6.27 -5.75 -40.49
C PHE A 43 -6.92 -6.68 -41.51
N TYR A 44 -8.20 -7.00 -41.34
CA TYR A 44 -8.88 -7.85 -42.32
C TYR A 44 -8.93 -7.18 -43.69
N GLY A 45 -9.19 -5.86 -43.71
CA GLY A 45 -9.16 -5.05 -44.93
C GLY A 45 -7.82 -5.09 -45.66
N GLU A 46 -6.69 -5.14 -44.93
CA GLU A 46 -5.36 -5.35 -45.52
C GLU A 46 -5.18 -6.76 -46.08
N LEU A 47 -5.66 -7.80 -45.38
CA LEU A 47 -5.53 -9.20 -45.79
C LEU A 47 -6.31 -9.53 -47.06
N VAL A 48 -7.47 -8.89 -47.25
CA VAL A 48 -8.36 -9.12 -48.42
C VAL A 48 -8.19 -8.06 -49.51
N ARG A 49 -7.27 -7.10 -49.34
CA ARG A 49 -7.10 -5.99 -50.29
C ARG A 49 -6.75 -6.51 -51.69
N GLY A 50 -7.59 -6.19 -52.67
CA GLY A 50 -7.39 -6.58 -54.06
C GLY A 50 -7.73 -8.04 -54.36
N LYS A 51 -8.37 -8.76 -53.43
CA LYS A 51 -8.87 -10.13 -53.61
C LYS A 51 -10.38 -10.14 -53.80
N ASP A 52 -10.89 -11.08 -54.59
CA ASP A 52 -12.32 -11.35 -54.67
C ASP A 52 -12.74 -12.28 -53.52
N ILE A 53 -13.28 -11.68 -52.46
CA ILE A 53 -13.63 -12.36 -51.21
C ILE A 53 -14.64 -13.50 -51.45
N ASN A 54 -15.52 -13.38 -52.45
CA ASN A 54 -16.53 -14.38 -52.74
C ASN A 54 -15.97 -15.60 -53.47
N ASN A 55 -14.78 -15.49 -54.06
CA ASN A 55 -14.15 -16.52 -54.90
C ASN A 55 -12.74 -16.93 -54.43
N LEU A 56 -12.44 -16.81 -53.14
CA LEU A 56 -11.18 -17.28 -52.56
C LEU A 56 -11.06 -18.81 -52.57
N ASP A 57 -9.88 -19.32 -52.94
CA ASP A 57 -9.56 -20.76 -52.81
C ASP A 57 -9.47 -21.18 -51.33
N ILE A 58 -9.61 -22.48 -51.06
CA ILE A 58 -9.57 -23.07 -49.71
C ILE A 58 -8.26 -22.71 -49.01
N LEU A 59 -7.13 -22.81 -49.71
CA LEU A 59 -5.81 -22.48 -49.16
C LEU A 59 -5.68 -20.99 -48.82
N GLU A 60 -6.28 -20.12 -49.62
CA GLU A 60 -6.24 -18.67 -49.38
C GLU A 60 -7.12 -18.27 -48.20
N LYS A 61 -8.28 -18.92 -48.03
CA LYS A 61 -9.16 -18.76 -46.86
C LYS A 61 -8.44 -19.16 -45.58
N ASP A 62 -7.84 -20.35 -45.58
CA ASP A 62 -7.09 -20.86 -44.42
C ASP A 62 -5.93 -19.94 -44.04
N GLU A 63 -5.23 -19.38 -45.03
CA GLU A 63 -4.13 -18.45 -44.78
C GLU A 63 -4.61 -17.12 -44.19
N ILE A 64 -5.72 -16.57 -44.71
CA ILE A 64 -6.33 -15.34 -44.21
C ILE A 64 -6.81 -15.55 -42.77
N ASP A 65 -7.51 -16.65 -42.50
CA ASP A 65 -8.03 -16.95 -41.16
C ASP A 65 -6.91 -17.09 -40.14
N ARG A 66 -5.86 -17.85 -40.47
CA ARG A 66 -4.70 -18.03 -39.57
C ARG A 66 -4.01 -16.69 -39.27
N LYS A 67 -3.82 -15.84 -40.28
CA LYS A 67 -3.16 -14.53 -40.12
C LYS A 67 -4.02 -13.60 -39.27
N PHE A 68 -5.32 -13.55 -39.55
CA PHE A 68 -6.26 -12.73 -38.81
C PHE A 68 -6.35 -13.16 -37.35
N GLU A 69 -6.53 -14.45 -37.08
CA GLU A 69 -6.63 -15.00 -35.73
C GLU A 69 -5.37 -14.70 -34.90
N ALA A 70 -4.18 -14.93 -35.46
CA ALA A 70 -2.92 -14.67 -34.76
C ALA A 70 -2.79 -13.19 -34.33
N GLN A 71 -3.19 -12.27 -35.21
CA GLN A 71 -3.08 -10.84 -34.95
C GLN A 71 -4.12 -10.35 -33.94
N ILE A 72 -5.36 -10.84 -34.04
CA ILE A 72 -6.40 -10.52 -33.05
C ILE A 72 -6.03 -11.06 -31.67
N ARG A 73 -5.52 -12.29 -31.57
CA ARG A 73 -5.00 -12.85 -30.30
C ARG A 73 -3.89 -12.00 -29.71
N ALA A 74 -2.95 -11.52 -30.53
CA ALA A 74 -1.87 -10.66 -30.05
C ALA A 74 -2.39 -9.33 -29.47
N ILE A 75 -3.38 -8.71 -30.12
CA ILE A 75 -3.98 -7.44 -29.64
C ILE A 75 -4.75 -7.67 -28.34
N ILE A 76 -5.54 -8.74 -28.26
CA ILE A 76 -6.28 -9.10 -27.04
C ILE A 76 -5.32 -9.38 -25.89
N ASN A 77 -4.25 -10.16 -26.12
CA ASN A 77 -3.29 -10.48 -25.07
C ASN A 77 -2.52 -9.25 -24.58
N LYS A 78 -2.07 -8.39 -25.50
CA LYS A 78 -1.44 -7.11 -25.14
C LYS A 78 -2.40 -6.23 -24.35
N TYR A 79 -3.68 -6.26 -24.71
CA TYR A 79 -4.72 -5.52 -24.01
C TYR A 79 -4.96 -6.04 -22.58
N ILE A 80 -5.06 -7.36 -22.41
CA ILE A 80 -5.18 -8.00 -21.08
C ILE A 80 -3.98 -7.62 -20.21
N GLN A 81 -2.76 -7.73 -20.74
CA GLN A 81 -1.54 -7.35 -20.02
C GLN A 81 -1.53 -5.87 -19.61
N LEU A 82 -2.00 -4.97 -20.47
CA LEU A 82 -2.12 -3.55 -20.11
C LEU A 82 -3.21 -3.35 -19.04
N GLN A 83 -4.32 -4.07 -19.08
CA GLN A 83 -5.32 -3.99 -18.01
C GLN A 83 -4.82 -4.55 -16.68
N ASP A 84 -3.98 -5.57 -16.67
CA ASP A 84 -3.37 -6.07 -15.43
C ASP A 84 -2.45 -5.01 -14.80
N VAL A 85 -1.70 -4.27 -15.63
CA VAL A 85 -0.80 -3.18 -15.20
C VAL A 85 -1.57 -1.90 -14.81
N PHE A 86 -2.72 -1.64 -15.42
CA PHE A 86 -3.61 -0.50 -15.13
C PHE A 86 -4.90 -0.94 -14.41
N SER A 87 -4.82 -2.00 -13.61
CA SER A 87 -5.94 -2.39 -12.75
C SER A 87 -6.24 -1.26 -11.76
N ASP A 88 -7.49 -1.19 -11.30
CA ASP A 88 -7.93 -0.30 -10.20
C ASP A 88 -7.30 -0.74 -8.87
N GLN A 89 -5.98 -0.92 -8.81
CA GLN A 89 -5.30 -0.75 -7.53
C GLN A 89 -5.57 0.69 -7.14
N GLU A 90 -6.43 0.89 -6.15
CA GLU A 90 -6.53 2.17 -5.45
C GLU A 90 -5.09 2.60 -5.17
N ILE A 91 -4.66 3.68 -5.80
CA ILE A 91 -3.38 4.31 -5.47
C ILE A 91 -3.55 4.65 -4.00
N PRO A 92 -2.81 4.00 -3.06
CA PRO A 92 -3.03 4.26 -1.65
C PRO A 92 -2.69 5.72 -1.42
N PHE A 93 -3.69 6.55 -1.15
CA PHE A 93 -3.42 7.93 -0.81
C PHE A 93 -2.74 7.90 0.57
N ILE A 94 -1.83 8.85 0.81
CA ILE A 94 -1.21 9.02 2.14
C ILE A 94 -2.28 9.21 3.22
N GLU A 95 -3.46 9.69 2.83
CA GLU A 95 -4.65 9.86 3.68
C GLU A 95 -5.34 8.53 4.04
N ASP A 96 -5.10 7.45 3.31
CA ASP A 96 -5.78 6.17 3.54
C ASP A 96 -5.03 5.27 4.53
N THR A 97 -3.75 5.56 4.77
CA THR A 97 -2.88 4.66 5.53
C THR A 97 -2.14 5.38 6.66
N LEU A 98 -1.86 4.66 7.74
CA LEU A 98 -0.92 5.07 8.78
C LEU A 98 0.21 4.05 8.85
N ARG A 99 1.44 4.50 8.56
CA ARG A 99 2.66 3.70 8.67
C ARG A 99 3.30 3.91 10.04
N ILE A 100 3.66 2.83 10.71
CA ILE A 100 4.41 2.89 11.98
C ILE A 100 5.90 2.66 11.69
N ASP A 101 6.73 3.64 12.05
CA ASP A 101 8.17 3.63 11.82
C ASP A 101 8.97 3.26 13.06
N TYR A 102 8.45 3.64 14.23
CA TYR A 102 9.06 3.33 15.52
C TYR A 102 7.99 3.12 16.59
N LEU A 103 8.22 2.13 17.46
CA LEU A 103 7.38 1.83 18.62
C LEU A 103 8.25 1.81 19.87
N GLY A 104 7.84 2.53 20.90
CA GLY A 104 8.46 2.43 22.21
C GLY A 104 7.43 2.30 23.33
N LEU A 105 7.82 1.60 24.39
CA LEU A 105 7.03 1.42 25.60
C LEU A 105 7.94 1.79 26.78
N SER A 106 7.47 2.67 27.64
CA SER A 106 8.15 3.04 28.88
C SER A 106 7.25 2.84 30.09
N SER A 107 7.88 2.64 31.24
CA SER A 107 7.24 2.68 32.56
C SER A 107 7.80 3.88 33.31
N MET A 108 6.98 4.88 33.59
CA MET A 108 7.39 6.17 34.16
C MET A 108 8.47 6.88 33.33
N SER A 109 9.76 6.56 33.55
CA SER A 109 10.92 7.14 32.87
C SER A 109 11.93 6.08 32.42
N ILE A 110 11.52 4.80 32.42
CA ILE A 110 12.35 3.67 32.01
C ILE A 110 11.78 3.15 30.69
N GLY A 111 12.48 3.38 29.59
CA GLY A 111 12.22 2.74 28.31
C GLY A 111 12.42 1.22 28.42
N VAL A 112 11.33 0.45 28.34
CA VAL A 112 11.36 -1.02 28.45
C VAL A 112 11.29 -1.70 27.09
N ILE A 113 10.75 -1.03 26.07
CA ILE A 113 10.79 -1.46 24.67
C ILE A 113 11.16 -0.25 23.82
N SER A 114 12.07 -0.46 22.88
CA SER A 114 12.36 0.43 21.77
C SER A 114 12.48 -0.43 20.53
N LEU A 115 11.76 -0.09 19.48
CA LEU A 115 11.67 -0.91 18.27
C LEU A 115 11.63 -0.02 17.04
N LEU A 116 12.76 0.02 16.33
CA LEU A 116 12.86 0.62 15.01
C LEU A 116 12.38 -0.40 13.99
N LEU A 117 11.34 -0.04 13.25
CA LEU A 117 10.70 -0.94 12.31
C LEU A 117 11.44 -0.89 10.97
N GLY A 118 11.70 0.27 10.38
CA GLY A 118 12.37 0.33 9.07
C GLY A 118 13.34 1.49 8.89
N PRO A 119 14.02 1.54 7.72
CA PRO A 119 15.04 2.54 7.41
C PRO A 119 14.47 3.91 7.04
N GLU A 120 13.14 4.05 6.91
CA GLU A 120 12.45 5.23 6.37
C GLU A 120 12.69 6.51 7.18
N LEU A 121 13.02 6.37 8.48
CA LEU A 121 13.36 7.51 9.31
C LEU A 121 14.70 8.14 8.95
N GLY A 122 15.61 7.41 8.29
CA GLY A 122 16.91 7.92 7.85
C GLY A 122 17.78 8.48 8.98
N VAL A 123 17.50 8.10 10.23
CA VAL A 123 18.23 8.60 11.40
C VAL A 123 19.57 7.90 11.45
N LYS A 124 20.64 8.69 11.52
CA LYS A 124 22.00 8.19 11.73
C LYS A 124 22.42 8.44 13.16
N PHE A 125 23.07 7.45 13.76
CA PHE A 125 23.76 7.67 15.01
C PHE A 125 25.04 8.49 14.75
N PRO A 126 25.32 9.57 15.51
CA PRO A 126 26.47 10.44 15.25
C PRO A 126 27.82 9.87 15.69
N GLY A 127 27.84 8.73 16.40
CA GLY A 127 29.07 8.07 16.85
C GLY A 127 29.50 6.91 15.95
N GLU A 128 30.67 6.37 16.24
CA GLU A 128 31.16 5.13 15.62
C GLU A 128 30.50 3.93 16.30
N THR A 129 30.11 2.93 15.51
CA THR A 129 29.56 1.66 15.98
C THR A 129 30.31 0.51 15.34
N GLU A 130 30.45 -0.60 16.06
CA GLU A 130 31.21 -1.76 15.60
C GLU A 130 30.39 -2.66 14.67
N SER A 131 29.04 -2.59 14.75
CA SER A 131 28.13 -3.42 13.95
C SER A 131 26.83 -2.69 13.57
N PRO A 132 26.12 -3.13 12.51
CA PRO A 132 24.79 -2.62 12.16
C PRO A 132 23.74 -2.84 13.24
N GLU A 133 23.83 -3.94 14.00
CA GLU A 133 22.93 -4.24 15.11
C GLU A 133 23.11 -3.25 16.26
N GLU A 134 24.36 -2.92 16.59
CA GLU A 134 24.67 -1.88 17.57
C GLU A 134 24.20 -0.51 17.09
N GLU A 135 24.42 -0.16 15.81
CA GLU A 135 23.91 1.09 15.24
C GLU A 135 22.38 1.20 15.41
N LYS A 136 21.66 0.12 15.12
CA LYS A 136 20.21 0.06 15.30
C LYS A 136 19.81 0.29 16.76
N GLU A 137 20.46 -0.37 17.72
CA GLU A 137 20.18 -0.20 19.15
C GLU A 137 20.48 1.23 19.63
N MET A 138 21.56 1.83 19.13
CA MET A 138 21.92 3.21 19.43
C MET A 138 20.92 4.21 18.84
N ILE A 139 20.41 3.96 17.63
CA ILE A 139 19.33 4.75 17.03
C ILE A 139 18.03 4.61 17.84
N GLU A 140 17.66 3.37 18.21
CA GLU A 140 16.48 3.09 19.04
C GLU A 140 16.56 3.87 20.36
N SER A 141 17.71 3.84 21.03
CA SER A 141 17.97 4.55 22.29
C SER A 141 17.91 6.07 22.12
N LEU A 142 18.51 6.60 21.04
CA LEU A 142 18.49 8.03 20.70
C LEU A 142 17.06 8.52 20.46
N LEU A 143 16.26 7.74 19.73
CA LEU A 143 14.86 8.06 19.44
C LEU A 143 14.02 8.07 20.72
N THR A 144 14.15 7.05 21.56
CA THR A 144 13.49 6.97 22.88
C THR A 144 13.79 8.22 23.70
N ALA A 145 15.08 8.54 23.89
CA ALA A 145 15.48 9.67 24.71
C ALA A 145 14.93 11.01 24.19
N LYS A 146 14.92 11.21 22.87
CA LYS A 146 14.35 12.42 22.25
C LYS A 146 12.85 12.51 22.46
N ILE A 147 12.13 11.41 22.26
CA ILE A 147 10.68 11.35 22.43
C ILE A 147 10.29 11.63 23.89
N GLU A 148 10.94 10.97 24.84
CA GLU A 148 10.68 11.17 26.26
C GLU A 148 11.02 12.60 26.70
N ALA A 149 12.12 13.18 26.20
CA ALA A 149 12.45 14.58 26.46
C ALA A 149 11.38 15.54 25.92
N ILE A 150 10.84 15.30 24.72
CA ILE A 150 9.74 16.10 24.16
C ILE A 150 8.48 15.96 25.02
N ALA A 151 8.14 14.73 25.44
CA ALA A 151 6.98 14.46 26.28
C ALA A 151 7.10 15.16 27.65
N ALA A 152 8.25 15.04 28.31
CA ALA A 152 8.54 15.66 29.59
C ALA A 152 8.49 17.19 29.51
N ASN A 153 9.08 17.79 28.47
CA ASN A 153 9.02 19.23 28.24
C ASN A 153 7.58 19.70 27.96
N THR A 154 6.80 18.92 27.21
CA THR A 154 5.39 19.25 26.94
C THR A 154 4.56 19.20 28.22
N LEU A 155 4.74 18.15 29.03
CA LEU A 155 4.09 18.03 30.33
C LEU A 155 4.48 19.17 31.28
N GLY A 156 5.77 19.48 31.36
CA GLY A 156 6.28 20.55 32.23
C GLY A 156 5.72 21.93 31.86
N ASN A 157 5.54 22.21 30.57
CA ASN A 157 5.03 23.50 30.09
C ASN A 157 3.51 23.60 30.06
N THR A 158 2.81 22.50 29.77
CA THR A 158 1.34 22.51 29.57
C THR A 158 0.55 21.93 30.75
N GLY A 159 1.22 21.20 31.64
CA GLY A 159 0.58 20.44 32.72
C GLY A 159 -0.15 19.18 32.26
N ALA A 160 -0.11 18.84 30.97
CA ALA A 160 -0.82 17.70 30.40
C ALA A 160 0.09 16.86 29.48
N TYR A 161 -0.19 15.56 29.38
CA TYR A 161 0.43 14.69 28.39
C TYR A 161 -0.27 14.89 27.04
N PRO A 162 0.47 15.22 25.96
CA PRO A 162 -0.12 15.36 24.63
C PRO A 162 -0.57 13.98 24.13
N ARG A 163 -1.73 13.91 23.48
CA ARG A 163 -2.15 12.68 22.77
C ARG A 163 -1.30 12.44 21.52
N TRP A 164 -0.94 13.52 20.83
CA TRP A 164 -0.09 13.49 19.65
C TRP A 164 0.59 14.84 19.43
N ILE A 165 1.73 14.82 18.73
CA ILE A 165 2.47 15.97 18.24
C ILE A 165 2.72 15.73 16.75
N ALA A 166 2.33 16.69 15.90
CA ALA A 166 2.46 16.58 14.46
C ALA A 166 3.57 17.48 13.91
N VAL A 167 4.31 16.96 12.94
CA VAL A 167 5.30 17.71 12.16
C VAL A 167 4.97 17.55 10.68
N LYS A 168 4.84 18.67 9.98
CA LYS A 168 4.63 18.68 8.52
C LYS A 168 5.96 18.45 7.82
N LEU A 169 6.05 17.37 7.05
CA LEU A 169 7.25 17.02 6.27
C LEU A 169 7.18 17.55 4.83
N GLY A 170 5.97 17.74 4.28
CA GLY A 170 5.76 18.19 2.91
C GLY A 170 4.30 18.55 2.61
N PHE A 171 3.95 18.64 1.32
CA PHE A 171 2.56 18.77 0.91
C PHE A 171 1.86 17.43 1.15
N GLN A 172 0.84 17.40 2.02
CA GLN A 172 0.10 16.21 2.48
C GLN A 172 0.86 15.18 3.34
N ASN A 173 2.18 15.30 3.54
CA ASN A 173 2.94 14.40 4.42
C ASN A 173 3.09 14.96 5.84
N TYR A 174 2.55 14.22 6.80
CA TYR A 174 2.67 14.51 8.24
C TYR A 174 3.29 13.33 8.97
N ARG A 175 4.17 13.64 9.91
CA ARG A 175 4.69 12.70 10.89
C ARG A 175 4.10 13.01 12.25
N PHE A 176 3.67 11.97 12.95
CA PHE A 176 3.05 12.06 14.25
C PHE A 176 3.88 11.30 15.26
N LEU A 177 4.13 11.96 16.37
CA LEU A 177 4.52 11.33 17.62
C LEU A 177 3.28 11.20 18.48
N THR A 178 2.81 9.99 18.74
CA THR A 178 1.59 9.72 19.49
C THR A 178 1.92 9.12 20.84
N PHE A 179 1.05 9.33 21.84
CA PHE A 179 1.22 8.81 23.18
C PHE A 179 -0.08 8.18 23.68
N LYS A 180 0.00 6.98 24.23
CA LYS A 180 -1.10 6.30 24.93
C LYS A 180 -0.64 5.92 26.32
N LYS A 181 -1.37 6.40 27.34
CA LYS A 181 -1.16 6.00 28.72
C LYS A 181 -1.92 4.71 29.00
N TYR A 182 -1.22 3.71 29.50
CA TYR A 182 -1.78 2.47 30.04
C TYR A 182 -1.87 2.53 31.56
N LYS A 183 -2.38 1.45 32.16
CA LYS A 183 -2.38 1.25 33.63
C LYS A 183 -0.94 1.22 34.15
N ASN A 184 -0.78 1.42 35.47
CA ASN A 184 0.52 1.34 36.17
C ASN A 184 1.61 2.27 35.60
N ASP A 185 1.20 3.42 35.05
CA ASP A 185 2.10 4.45 34.50
C ASP A 185 3.01 3.95 33.36
N TYR A 186 2.49 3.04 32.55
CA TYR A 186 3.08 2.70 31.26
C TYR A 186 2.64 3.69 30.17
N PHE A 187 3.57 4.00 29.26
CA PHE A 187 3.34 4.89 28.13
C PHE A 187 3.83 4.22 26.85
N LEU A 188 2.92 4.02 25.91
CA LEU A 188 3.25 3.66 24.54
C LEU A 188 3.42 4.94 23.75
N TYR A 189 4.49 5.01 22.97
CA TYR A 189 4.71 6.09 22.02
C TYR A 189 5.06 5.53 20.65
N LEU A 190 4.41 6.07 19.62
CA LEU A 190 4.59 5.66 18.24
C LEU A 190 5.07 6.85 17.42
N LEU A 191 6.08 6.61 16.58
CA LEU A 191 6.43 7.51 15.49
C LEU A 191 5.81 6.95 14.21
N SER A 192 4.95 7.75 13.59
CA SER A 192 4.10 7.30 12.48
C SER A 192 3.96 8.36 11.40
N GLU A 193 3.65 7.95 10.17
CA GLU A 193 3.49 8.82 9.01
C GLU A 193 2.22 8.43 8.25
N GLY A 194 1.40 9.41 7.84
CA GLY A 194 0.14 9.16 7.10
C GLY A 194 -1.08 9.82 7.73
N ASN A 195 -2.18 9.07 7.88
CA ASN A 195 -3.43 9.57 8.45
C ASN A 195 -3.60 9.20 9.94
N LEU A 196 -3.56 10.22 10.80
CA LEU A 196 -3.74 10.07 12.24
C LEU A 196 -5.10 9.48 12.66
N GLU A 197 -6.15 9.60 11.83
CA GLU A 197 -7.47 9.01 12.12
C GLU A 197 -7.43 7.47 12.23
N LYS A 198 -6.39 6.84 11.68
CA LYS A 198 -6.19 5.39 11.77
C LYS A 198 -5.44 4.96 13.05
N LEU A 199 -5.07 5.89 13.93
CA LEU A 199 -4.31 5.60 15.15
C LEU A 199 -5.04 4.59 16.06
N ASP A 200 -6.36 4.72 16.20
CA ASP A 200 -7.14 3.83 17.04
C ASP A 200 -7.09 2.38 16.51
N ILE A 201 -7.06 2.19 15.20
CA ILE A 201 -6.90 0.86 14.56
C ILE A 201 -5.55 0.24 14.91
N VAL A 202 -4.49 1.05 14.95
CA VAL A 202 -3.15 0.59 15.35
C VAL A 202 -3.16 0.17 16.81
N GLU A 203 -3.77 0.98 17.67
CA GLU A 203 -3.82 0.72 19.11
C GLU A 203 -4.67 -0.51 19.44
N ASP A 204 -5.84 -0.65 18.84
CA ASP A 204 -6.70 -1.82 18.98
C ASP A 204 -6.01 -3.10 18.52
N TYR A 205 -5.14 -3.00 17.51
CA TYR A 205 -4.33 -4.13 17.04
C TYR A 205 -3.21 -4.49 18.03
N LEU A 206 -2.60 -3.50 18.69
CA LEU A 206 -1.47 -3.70 19.61
C LEU A 206 -1.91 -4.07 21.04
N ASP A 207 -3.05 -3.55 21.49
CA ASP A 207 -3.55 -3.68 22.86
C ASP A 207 -3.57 -5.13 23.38
N PRO A 208 -4.10 -6.13 22.63
CA PRO A 208 -4.14 -7.52 23.11
C PRO A 208 -2.75 -8.10 23.42
N TYR A 209 -1.71 -7.57 22.76
CA TYR A 209 -0.32 -7.99 22.99
C TYR A 209 0.34 -7.19 24.11
N ILE A 210 -0.01 -5.92 24.32
CA ILE A 210 0.64 -5.07 25.33
C ILE A 210 0.01 -5.25 26.70
N GLU A 211 -1.31 -5.48 26.79
CA GLU A 211 -2.05 -5.50 28.05
C GLU A 211 -1.46 -6.44 29.11
N HIS A 212 -0.92 -7.60 28.71
CA HIS A 212 -0.38 -8.58 29.64
C HIS A 212 0.90 -8.15 30.37
N VAL A 213 1.64 -7.14 29.87
CA VAL A 213 2.86 -6.64 30.55
C VAL A 213 2.63 -5.34 31.30
N VAL A 214 1.51 -4.65 31.05
CA VAL A 214 1.16 -3.36 31.68
C VAL A 214 0.12 -3.53 32.80
N ASP A 215 -0.33 -4.75 33.07
CA ASP A 215 -1.30 -5.08 34.13
C ASP A 215 -0.73 -4.92 35.55
N LYS A 216 0.60 -4.96 35.69
CA LYS A 216 1.34 -4.83 36.95
C LYS A 216 2.39 -3.73 36.85
N THR A 217 2.75 -3.15 37.99
CA THR A 217 3.86 -2.19 38.08
C THR A 217 5.19 -2.82 37.69
N PHE A 218 6.03 -2.05 37.00
CA PHE A 218 7.36 -2.51 36.61
C PHE A 218 8.21 -2.89 37.83
N SER A 219 8.69 -4.14 37.83
CA SER A 219 9.48 -4.71 38.94
C SER A 219 11.00 -4.75 38.67
N GLY A 220 11.49 -4.04 37.65
CA GLY A 220 12.90 -4.06 37.24
C GLY A 220 13.31 -5.24 36.36
N THR A 221 12.37 -6.13 35.98
CA THR A 221 12.67 -7.30 35.13
C THR A 221 12.27 -7.04 33.68
N LEU A 222 13.25 -7.08 32.76
CA LEU A 222 13.03 -6.87 31.32
C LEU A 222 12.57 -8.13 30.56
N LYS A 223 12.65 -9.31 31.16
CA LYS A 223 12.30 -10.58 30.51
C LYS A 223 10.92 -10.60 29.81
N PRO A 224 9.81 -10.17 30.44
CA PRO A 224 8.51 -10.13 29.76
C PRO A 224 8.49 -9.14 28.59
N PHE A 225 9.17 -7.99 28.73
CA PHE A 225 9.27 -6.97 27.70
C PHE A 225 10.11 -7.41 26.50
N ASN A 226 11.20 -8.15 26.72
CA ASN A 226 12.01 -8.70 25.63
C ASN A 226 11.21 -9.71 24.80
N ARG A 227 10.37 -10.54 25.46
CA ARG A 227 9.48 -11.46 24.76
C ARG A 227 8.45 -10.69 23.93
N LEU A 228 7.83 -9.67 24.50
CA LEU A 228 6.89 -8.80 23.80
C LEU A 228 7.57 -8.07 22.64
N LYS A 229 8.77 -7.49 22.82
CA LYS A 229 9.54 -6.81 21.77
C LYS A 229 9.71 -7.71 20.54
N ASN A 230 10.09 -8.97 20.75
CA ASN A 230 10.25 -9.93 19.65
C ASN A 230 8.93 -10.22 18.94
N THR A 231 7.84 -10.43 19.68
CA THR A 231 6.50 -10.63 19.10
C THR A 231 6.04 -9.42 18.30
N LEU A 232 6.20 -8.21 18.84
CA LEU A 232 5.84 -6.97 18.15
C LEU A 232 6.72 -6.74 16.91
N ALA A 233 8.01 -7.06 16.97
CA ALA A 233 8.91 -6.97 15.82
C ALA A 233 8.47 -7.88 14.67
N GLU A 234 8.01 -9.10 14.96
CA GLU A 234 7.51 -10.03 13.95
C GLU A 234 6.18 -9.54 13.36
N LEU A 235 5.21 -9.19 14.22
CA LEU A 235 3.90 -8.68 13.78
C LEU A 235 4.02 -7.42 12.94
N LEU A 236 4.82 -6.46 13.39
CA LEU A 236 5.03 -5.21 12.69
C LEU A 236 6.07 -5.34 11.58
N SER A 237 6.72 -6.49 11.36
CA SER A 237 7.46 -6.71 10.11
C SER A 237 6.51 -7.07 8.96
N THR A 238 5.38 -7.71 9.27
CA THR A 238 4.36 -8.12 8.29
C THR A 238 3.28 -7.06 8.07
N LYS A 239 2.93 -6.29 9.12
CA LYS A 239 1.86 -5.27 9.05
C LYS A 239 2.30 -3.94 9.67
N ARG A 240 2.90 -3.08 8.83
CA ARG A 240 3.31 -1.70 9.20
C ARG A 240 2.32 -0.63 8.79
N PHE A 241 1.53 -0.93 7.77
CA PHE A 241 0.57 -0.04 7.16
C PHE A 241 -0.82 -0.43 7.65
N PHE A 242 -1.52 0.54 8.23
CA PHE A 242 -2.87 0.36 8.75
C PHE A 242 -3.81 1.19 7.90
N GLN A 243 -4.87 0.54 7.39
CA GLN A 243 -5.91 1.11 6.54
C GLN A 243 -7.23 1.15 7.30
#